data_AF-A0A0M1JRG0-F1
#
_entry.id   AF-A0A0M1JRG0-F1
#
_cell.length_a   1.000
_cell.length_b   1.000
_cell.length_c   1.000
_cell.angle_alpha   90.00
_cell.angle_beta   90.00
_cell.angle_gamma   90.00
#
_symmetry.space_group_name_H-M   'P 1'
#
loop_
_entity.id
_entity.type
_entity.pdbx_description
1 polymer ?
#
loop_
_entity_poly.entity_id
_entity_poly.type
_entity_poly.pdbx_seq_one_letter_code
_entity_poly.pdbx_strand_id
1 'polypeptide(L)'
;MVIERDIFYIEEKKLVEALEITLKEFDDFVERLISVDLILQESLHFIVQNYIAEKPIRLFSREGAIAVTRSLEKEGIVNDATIKSVLILVEQYRIEQIDNKVRRSIYEHSSSLLVKNQRHWLSYRDVVKIFRTNKDRLAEARASIRMSDNPMIFGEDFDLIEKDVHFSLSGLEKLSIELSLTLRSQERREYCERVREVAPPVLEYLALAPSPSDSQIESAVRFVKNQNNKCCQITGATRNKYDNPTLQLVGHHLYDKENYRFLAAEPENIIPICQEISDGFHLWNGGFNKSCTIDDFINYIEWKYPEKHDKILMLYRKRKILYEKLKMHQPTLPYGE
;
A
#
# COMPACT_ATOMS: atom_id res chain seq x y z
N MET A 1 -15.96 10.51 -15.90
CA MET A 1 -14.82 11.17 -15.24
C MET A 1 -14.31 10.20 -14.19
N VAL A 2 -13.10 9.68 -14.32
CA VAL A 2 -12.54 8.76 -13.31
C VAL A 2 -12.11 9.62 -12.14
N ILE A 3 -12.78 9.47 -11.00
CA ILE A 3 -12.39 10.17 -9.76
C ILE A 3 -11.08 9.52 -9.31
N GLU A 4 -9.98 10.28 -9.33
CA GLU A 4 -8.74 9.86 -8.70
C GLU A 4 -8.95 9.80 -7.19
N ARG A 5 -9.30 8.63 -6.66
CA ARG A 5 -9.59 8.46 -5.23
C ARG A 5 -8.36 8.72 -4.34
N ASP A 6 -7.17 8.63 -4.91
CA ASP A 6 -5.89 8.75 -4.21
C ASP A 6 -5.60 10.16 -3.69
N ILE A 7 -6.35 11.20 -4.13
CA ILE A 7 -6.22 12.56 -3.59
C ILE A 7 -7.08 12.79 -2.34
N PHE A 8 -8.02 11.89 -2.02
CA PHE A 8 -8.92 11.99 -0.88
C PHE A 8 -8.46 11.06 0.23
N TYR A 9 -7.67 11.59 1.14
CA TYR A 9 -7.02 10.79 2.16
C TYR A 9 -7.21 11.34 3.58
N ILE A 10 -7.72 12.56 3.76
CA ILE A 10 -7.89 13.17 5.10
C ILE A 10 -9.25 12.75 5.66
N GLU A 11 -9.24 12.03 6.78
CA GLU A 11 -10.46 11.61 7.47
C GLU A 11 -11.16 12.81 8.12
N GLU A 12 -12.46 12.94 7.88
CA GLU A 12 -13.30 14.00 8.47
C GLU A 12 -13.12 14.10 10.00
N LYS A 13 -13.16 12.96 10.69
CA LYS A 13 -12.97 12.93 12.14
C LYS A 13 -11.63 13.53 12.58
N LYS A 14 -10.56 13.25 11.84
CA LYS A 14 -9.22 13.79 12.12
C LYS A 14 -9.12 15.27 11.82
N LEU A 15 -9.78 15.72 10.76
CA LEU A 15 -9.88 17.15 10.43
C LEU A 15 -10.66 17.91 11.51
N VAL A 16 -11.78 17.36 11.99
CA VAL A 16 -12.58 17.91 13.09
C VAL A 16 -11.76 18.00 14.38
N GLU A 17 -11.04 16.93 14.74
CA GLU A 17 -10.12 16.90 15.89
C GLU A 17 -9.06 18.01 15.77
N ALA A 18 -8.45 18.19 14.60
CA ALA A 18 -7.45 19.23 14.36
C ALA A 18 -8.01 20.66 14.33
N LEU A 19 -9.30 20.81 14.00
CA LEU A 19 -10.02 22.08 14.00
C LEU A 19 -10.55 22.47 15.39
N GLU A 20 -10.48 21.57 16.37
CA GLU A 20 -10.96 21.79 17.74
C GLU A 20 -12.45 22.19 17.82
N ILE A 21 -13.27 21.71 16.87
CA ILE A 21 -14.73 21.90 16.86
C ILE A 21 -15.46 20.57 16.98
N THR A 22 -16.77 20.61 17.24
CA THR A 22 -17.58 19.40 17.26
C THR A 22 -17.89 18.92 15.84
N LEU A 23 -18.11 17.61 15.68
CA LEU A 23 -18.52 17.04 14.38
C LEU A 23 -19.82 17.66 13.86
N LYS A 24 -20.74 18.04 14.77
CA LYS A 24 -21.99 18.72 14.40
C LYS A 24 -21.72 20.11 13.82
N GLU A 25 -20.89 20.92 14.48
CA GLU A 25 -20.52 22.24 13.98
C GLU A 25 -19.80 22.15 12.63
N PHE A 26 -18.93 21.15 12.47
CA PHE A 26 -18.25 20.88 11.21
C PHE A 26 -19.23 20.47 10.10
N ASP A 27 -20.17 19.57 10.36
CA ASP A 27 -21.21 19.16 9.39
C ASP A 27 -22.06 20.35 8.95
N ASP A 28 -22.59 21.12 9.91
CA ASP A 28 -23.41 22.30 9.64
C ASP A 28 -22.61 23.33 8.81
N PHE A 29 -21.31 23.47 9.08
CA PHE A 29 -20.41 24.34 8.34
C PHE A 29 -20.17 23.87 6.90
N VAL A 30 -19.83 22.59 6.72
CA VAL A 30 -19.55 22.01 5.41
C VAL A 30 -20.78 22.04 4.50
N GLU A 31 -21.97 21.74 5.03
CA GLU A 31 -23.23 21.83 4.26
C GLU A 31 -23.52 23.27 3.79
N ARG A 32 -23.22 24.28 4.64
CA ARG A 32 -23.29 25.69 4.19
C ARG A 32 -22.32 25.95 3.05
N LEU A 33 -21.07 25.50 3.13
CA LEU A 33 -20.07 25.71 2.07
C LEU A 33 -20.43 24.98 0.76
N ILE A 34 -21.05 23.80 0.85
CA ILE A 34 -21.56 23.06 -0.32
C ILE A 34 -22.73 23.82 -0.95
N SER A 35 -23.68 24.33 -0.15
CA SER A 35 -24.84 25.06 -0.68
C SER A 35 -24.48 26.33 -1.44
N VAL A 36 -23.27 26.86 -1.24
CA VAL A 36 -22.75 28.06 -1.92
C VAL A 36 -22.04 27.71 -3.24
N ASP A 37 -21.97 26.42 -3.65
CA ASP A 37 -21.47 25.81 -4.91
C ASP A 37 -20.06 26.21 -5.40
N LEU A 38 -19.45 27.22 -4.77
CA LEU A 38 -18.21 27.87 -5.16
C LEU A 38 -17.07 27.60 -4.18
N ILE A 39 -17.34 26.99 -3.01
CA ILE A 39 -16.34 26.83 -1.95
C ILE A 39 -15.94 25.37 -1.78
N LEU A 40 -16.89 24.45 -1.71
CA LEU A 40 -16.64 23.00 -1.67
C LEU A 40 -17.41 22.30 -2.77
N GLN A 41 -16.75 21.33 -3.40
CA GLN A 41 -17.29 20.57 -4.53
C GLN A 41 -16.92 19.11 -4.32
N GLU A 42 -17.92 18.24 -4.38
CA GLU A 42 -17.70 16.79 -4.34
C GLU A 42 -16.85 16.37 -5.55
N SER A 43 -15.99 15.37 -5.37
CA SER A 43 -15.00 14.90 -6.36
C SER A 43 -13.84 15.86 -6.64
N LEU A 44 -13.78 17.03 -5.98
CA LEU A 44 -12.61 17.92 -6.00
C LEU A 44 -12.06 18.16 -4.59
N HIS A 45 -12.94 18.53 -3.66
CA HIS A 45 -12.59 18.90 -2.29
C HIS A 45 -12.87 17.79 -1.29
N PHE A 46 -13.92 17.01 -1.51
CA PHE A 46 -14.24 15.85 -0.70
C PHE A 46 -14.94 14.76 -1.54
N ILE A 47 -15.01 13.56 -1.00
CA ILE A 47 -15.87 12.48 -1.46
C ILE A 47 -16.65 11.91 -0.28
N VAL A 48 -17.84 11.37 -0.54
CA VAL A 48 -18.58 10.61 0.48
C VAL A 48 -18.11 9.16 0.48
N GLN A 49 -17.53 8.72 1.60
CA GLN A 49 -17.05 7.36 1.78
C GLN A 49 -18.20 6.40 2.12
N ASN A 50 -19.13 6.83 2.96
CA ASN A 50 -20.28 6.04 3.41
C ASN A 50 -21.36 6.94 4.04
N TYR A 51 -22.48 6.36 4.45
CA TYR A 51 -23.51 7.02 5.26
C TYR A 51 -23.76 6.26 6.57
N ILE A 52 -23.97 6.98 7.68
CA ILE A 52 -24.45 6.45 8.95
C ILE A 52 -25.67 7.26 9.39
N ALA A 53 -26.82 6.58 9.56
CA ALA A 53 -28.08 7.24 9.94
C ALA A 53 -28.38 8.49 9.09
N GLU A 54 -28.26 8.33 7.77
CA GLU A 54 -28.47 9.38 6.74
C GLU A 54 -27.42 10.51 6.74
N LYS A 55 -26.41 10.47 7.61
CA LYS A 55 -25.29 11.43 7.60
C LYS A 55 -24.11 10.91 6.79
N PRO A 56 -23.51 11.72 5.90
CA PRO A 56 -22.34 11.31 5.13
C PRO A 56 -21.10 11.23 6.03
N ILE A 57 -20.22 10.29 5.71
CA ILE A 57 -18.83 10.26 6.19
C ILE A 57 -17.97 10.73 5.04
N ARG A 58 -17.26 11.84 5.21
CA ARG A 58 -16.48 12.45 4.14
C ARG A 58 -14.99 12.10 4.26
N LEU A 59 -14.33 11.99 3.11
CA LEU A 59 -12.88 12.06 2.99
C LEU A 59 -12.52 13.33 2.23
N PHE A 60 -11.58 14.10 2.77
CA PHE A 60 -11.17 15.37 2.20
C PHE A 60 -9.87 15.22 1.42
N SER A 61 -9.77 15.99 0.33
CA SER A 61 -8.49 16.28 -0.31
C SER A 61 -7.72 17.32 0.50
N ARG A 62 -6.45 17.51 0.18
CA ARG A 62 -5.65 18.60 0.75
C ARG A 62 -6.31 19.95 0.52
N GLU A 63 -6.79 20.18 -0.70
CA GLU A 63 -7.46 21.40 -1.13
C GLU A 63 -8.76 21.59 -0.35
N GLY A 64 -9.54 20.53 -0.17
CA GLY A 64 -10.78 20.58 0.61
C GLY A 64 -10.55 20.88 2.09
N ALA A 65 -9.58 20.23 2.73
CA ALA A 65 -9.22 20.52 4.12
C ALA A 65 -8.79 21.98 4.29
N ILE A 66 -7.93 22.49 3.41
CA ILE A 66 -7.47 23.89 3.43
C ILE A 66 -8.64 24.86 3.18
N ALA A 67 -9.57 24.54 2.27
CA ALA A 67 -10.72 25.37 1.96
C ALA A 67 -11.69 25.50 3.14
N VAL A 68 -11.94 24.40 3.86
CA VAL A 68 -12.72 24.40 5.11
C VAL A 68 -12.02 25.26 6.16
N THR A 69 -10.74 25.01 6.43
CA THR A 69 -9.97 25.75 7.45
C THR A 69 -9.92 27.25 7.18
N ARG A 70 -9.66 27.67 5.94
CA ARG A 70 -9.64 29.10 5.56
C ARG A 70 -11.00 29.76 5.67
N SER A 71 -12.08 29.01 5.45
CA SER A 71 -13.42 29.55 5.61
C SER A 71 -13.77 29.75 7.09
N LEU A 72 -13.40 28.79 7.95
CA LEU A 72 -13.55 28.91 9.41
C LEU A 72 -12.70 30.06 9.98
N GLU A 73 -11.48 30.25 9.46
CA GLU A 73 -10.60 31.37 9.81
C GLU A 73 -11.27 32.71 9.49
N LYS A 74 -11.86 32.86 8.30
CA LYS A 74 -12.57 34.08 7.89
C LYS A 74 -13.78 34.39 8.77
N GLU A 75 -14.45 33.37 9.30
CA GLU A 75 -15.56 33.53 10.25
C GLU A 75 -15.08 33.75 11.70
N GLY A 76 -13.77 33.72 11.95
CA GLY A 76 -13.19 33.90 13.29
C GLY A 76 -13.45 32.73 14.23
N ILE A 77 -13.81 31.56 13.70
CA ILE A 77 -14.13 30.36 14.48
C ILE A 77 -12.86 29.64 14.93
N VAL A 78 -11.80 29.69 14.12
CA VAL A 78 -10.50 29.05 14.42
C VAL A 78 -9.38 30.10 14.45
N ASN A 79 -8.33 29.80 15.20
CA ASN A 79 -7.17 30.68 15.36
C ASN A 79 -5.92 30.11 14.65
N ASP A 80 -4.83 30.89 14.64
CA ASP A 80 -3.56 30.50 14.00
C ASP A 80 -2.98 29.17 14.50
N ALA A 81 -3.17 28.84 15.78
CA ALA A 81 -2.70 27.57 16.34
C ALA A 81 -3.49 26.39 15.76
N THR A 82 -4.81 26.51 15.67
CA THR A 82 -5.69 25.53 15.03
C THR A 82 -5.35 25.36 13.54
N ILE A 83 -5.10 26.45 12.82
CA ILE A 83 -4.69 26.40 11.40
C ILE A 83 -3.37 25.63 11.26
N LYS A 84 -2.40 25.91 12.14
CA LYS A 84 -1.12 25.18 12.16
C LYS A 84 -1.33 23.68 12.42
N SER A 85 -2.22 23.31 13.33
CA SER A 85 -2.58 21.91 13.59
C SER A 85 -3.15 21.22 12.35
N VAL A 86 -4.03 21.89 11.58
CA VAL A 86 -4.53 21.33 10.32
C VAL A 86 -3.44 21.20 9.27
N LEU A 87 -2.54 22.18 9.13
CA LEU A 87 -1.43 22.08 8.18
C LEU A 87 -0.47 20.92 8.53
N ILE A 88 -0.22 20.69 9.81
CA ILE A 88 0.54 19.51 10.28
C ILE A 88 -0.20 18.22 9.90
N LEU A 89 -1.51 18.14 10.14
CA LEU A 89 -2.33 16.99 9.76
C LEU A 89 -2.25 16.70 8.26
N VAL A 90 -2.45 17.73 7.43
CA VAL A 90 -2.37 17.63 5.96
C VAL A 90 -1.01 17.09 5.53
N GLU A 91 0.07 17.58 6.13
CA GLU A 91 1.43 17.14 5.80
C GLU A 91 1.71 15.71 6.29
N GLN A 92 1.24 15.34 7.49
CA GLN A 92 1.33 13.96 8.00
C GLN A 92 0.66 12.98 7.06
N TYR A 93 -0.57 13.27 6.62
CA TYR A 93 -1.27 12.42 5.68
C TYR A 93 -0.57 12.34 4.32
N ARG A 94 0.00 13.45 3.83
CA ARG A 94 0.78 13.47 2.59
C ARG A 94 2.02 12.57 2.68
N ILE A 95 2.75 12.65 3.80
CA ILE A 95 3.90 11.77 4.08
C ILE A 95 3.44 10.31 4.17
N GLU A 96 2.35 10.05 4.87
CA GLU A 96 1.80 8.70 5.03
C GLU A 96 1.40 8.07 3.67
N GLN A 97 0.92 8.85 2.71
CA GLN A 97 0.69 8.37 1.34
C GLN A 97 1.98 7.94 0.63
N ILE A 98 3.07 8.69 0.82
CA ILE A 98 4.39 8.33 0.27
C ILE A 98 4.90 7.07 0.97
N ASP A 99 4.79 7.01 2.29
CA ASP A 99 5.24 5.86 3.08
C ASP A 99 4.48 4.60 2.68
N ASN A 100 3.17 4.67 2.48
CA ASN A 100 2.38 3.56 1.96
C ASN A 100 2.88 3.08 0.59
N LYS A 101 3.21 3.99 -0.32
CA LYS A 101 3.81 3.67 -1.62
C LYS A 101 5.18 3.00 -1.47
N VAL A 102 6.00 3.42 -0.51
CA VAL A 102 7.32 2.83 -0.20
C VAL A 102 7.15 1.44 0.43
N ARG A 103 6.29 1.28 1.44
CA ARG A 103 5.99 0.00 2.08
C ARG A 103 5.52 -1.03 1.07
N ARG A 104 4.56 -0.66 0.21
CA ARG A 104 4.08 -1.52 -0.87
C ARG A 104 5.23 -1.96 -1.77
N SER A 105 6.09 -1.03 -2.17
CA SER A 105 7.28 -1.33 -2.98
C SER A 105 8.24 -2.30 -2.29
N ILE A 106 8.48 -2.14 -0.98
CA ILE A 106 9.34 -3.04 -0.20
C ILE A 106 8.72 -4.43 -0.13
N TYR A 107 7.43 -4.54 0.21
CA TYR A 107 6.75 -5.83 0.24
C TYR A 107 6.82 -6.52 -1.12
N GLU A 108 6.53 -5.82 -2.22
CA GLU A 108 6.58 -6.36 -3.58
C GLU A 108 7.99 -6.70 -4.09
N HIS A 109 9.05 -6.22 -3.42
CA HIS A 109 10.43 -6.29 -3.91
C HIS A 109 11.41 -6.61 -2.79
N SER A 110 11.09 -7.58 -1.94
CA SER A 110 11.97 -8.07 -0.85
C SER A 110 12.20 -9.58 -0.90
N SER A 111 11.90 -10.24 -2.02
CA SER A 111 12.13 -11.68 -2.22
C SER A 111 13.57 -12.14 -1.98
N SER A 112 14.55 -11.24 -2.17
CA SER A 112 15.98 -11.52 -1.93
C SER A 112 16.46 -11.18 -0.51
N LEU A 113 15.53 -10.80 0.39
CA LEU A 113 15.87 -10.45 1.76
C LEU A 113 16.50 -11.65 2.48
N LEU A 114 17.70 -11.43 3.02
CA LEU A 114 18.40 -12.42 3.84
C LEU A 114 19.07 -11.74 5.03
N VAL A 115 19.27 -12.51 6.10
CA VAL A 115 20.03 -12.09 7.28
C VAL A 115 21.39 -12.77 7.29
N LYS A 116 22.46 -11.98 7.24
CA LYS A 116 23.86 -12.46 7.29
C LYS A 116 24.67 -11.50 8.16
N ASN A 117 25.43 -12.06 9.11
CA ASN A 117 26.23 -11.29 10.08
C ASN A 117 25.42 -10.21 10.81
N GLN A 118 24.21 -10.56 11.27
CA GLN A 118 23.28 -9.64 11.95
C GLN A 118 22.83 -8.42 11.11
N ARG A 119 22.97 -8.50 9.78
CA ARG A 119 22.53 -7.46 8.84
C ARG A 119 21.50 -8.01 7.87
N HIS A 120 20.54 -7.17 7.52
CA HIS A 120 19.52 -7.42 6.49
C HIS A 120 20.07 -7.00 5.14
N TRP A 121 20.03 -7.90 4.16
CA TRP A 121 20.60 -7.67 2.83
C TRP A 121 19.53 -7.83 1.76
N LEU A 122 19.52 -6.91 0.79
CA LEU A 122 18.67 -6.97 -0.40
C LEU A 122 19.52 -6.97 -1.66
N SER A 123 19.16 -7.79 -2.63
CA SER A 123 19.84 -7.83 -3.92
C SER A 123 19.72 -6.49 -4.66
N TYR A 124 20.70 -6.19 -5.49
CA TYR A 124 20.70 -5.01 -6.36
C TYR A 124 19.42 -4.88 -7.18
N ARG A 125 18.86 -6.00 -7.66
CA ARG A 125 17.62 -6.03 -8.45
C ARG A 125 16.44 -5.49 -7.65
N ASP A 126 16.30 -5.96 -6.41
CA ASP A 126 15.22 -5.59 -5.51
C ASP A 126 15.36 -4.11 -5.10
N VAL A 127 16.59 -3.67 -4.79
CA VAL A 127 16.89 -2.27 -4.48
C VAL A 127 16.54 -1.31 -5.64
N VAL A 128 16.85 -1.67 -6.89
CA VAL A 128 16.44 -0.89 -8.07
C VAL A 128 14.92 -0.67 -8.09
N LYS A 129 14.15 -1.72 -7.78
CA LYS A 129 12.68 -1.67 -7.78
C LYS A 129 12.11 -0.91 -6.58
N ILE A 130 12.67 -1.10 -5.38
CA ILE A 130 12.26 -0.37 -4.17
C ILE A 130 12.39 1.14 -4.39
N PHE A 131 13.52 1.61 -4.90
CA PHE A 131 13.76 3.03 -5.24
C PHE A 131 13.04 3.49 -6.52
N ARG A 132 12.25 2.61 -7.15
CA ARG A 132 11.54 2.84 -8.43
C ARG A 132 12.47 3.31 -9.55
N THR A 133 13.75 3.00 -9.50
CA THR A 133 14.77 3.55 -10.40
C THR A 133 15.14 2.53 -11.49
N ASN A 134 16.18 2.81 -12.26
CA ASN A 134 16.79 1.87 -13.19
C ASN A 134 18.24 1.55 -12.77
N LYS A 135 18.84 0.55 -13.42
CA LYS A 135 20.20 0.08 -13.08
C LYS A 135 21.23 1.19 -13.26
N ASP A 136 21.19 1.91 -14.37
CA ASP A 136 22.17 2.95 -14.70
C ASP A 136 22.15 4.06 -13.64
N ARG A 137 20.96 4.51 -13.26
CA ARG A 137 20.80 5.56 -12.24
C ARG A 137 21.22 5.11 -10.86
N LEU A 138 20.96 3.86 -10.49
CA LEU A 138 21.45 3.33 -9.21
C LEU A 138 22.98 3.17 -9.24
N ALA A 139 23.58 2.80 -10.38
CA ALA A 139 25.02 2.75 -10.55
C ALA A 139 25.67 4.15 -10.47
N GLU A 140 25.06 5.18 -11.06
CA GLU A 140 25.47 6.58 -10.94
C GLU A 140 25.46 7.03 -9.48
N ALA A 141 24.37 6.77 -8.74
CA ALA A 141 24.28 7.12 -7.32
C ALA A 141 25.40 6.47 -6.51
N ARG A 142 25.70 5.18 -6.75
CA ARG A 142 26.84 4.50 -6.10
C ARG A 142 28.18 5.14 -6.45
N ALA A 143 28.38 5.50 -7.72
CA ALA A 143 29.62 6.14 -8.16
C ALA A 143 29.80 7.52 -7.51
N SER A 144 28.71 8.28 -7.34
CA SER A 144 28.69 9.55 -6.62
C SER A 144 29.02 9.38 -5.14
N ILE A 145 28.34 8.47 -4.44
CA ILE A 145 28.61 8.17 -3.03
C ILE A 145 30.06 7.76 -2.80
N ARG A 146 30.64 6.95 -3.71
CA ARG A 146 32.04 6.54 -3.63
C ARG A 146 33.03 7.71 -3.64
N MET A 147 32.66 8.83 -4.26
CA MET A 147 33.47 10.06 -4.33
C MET A 147 33.09 11.09 -3.26
N SER A 148 32.12 10.78 -2.39
CA SER A 148 31.66 11.67 -1.32
C SER A 148 32.51 11.54 -0.05
N ASP A 149 32.25 12.43 0.91
CA ASP A 149 32.89 12.39 2.24
C ASP A 149 32.45 11.19 3.10
N ASN A 150 31.38 10.48 2.71
CA ASN A 150 30.88 9.29 3.40
C ASN A 150 30.66 8.12 2.41
N PRO A 151 31.74 7.54 1.85
CA PRO A 151 31.65 6.48 0.87
C PRO A 151 31.04 5.21 1.45
N MET A 152 30.47 4.36 0.59
CA MET A 152 29.96 3.04 0.99
C MET A 152 31.10 2.11 1.40
N ILE A 153 30.92 1.41 2.52
CA ILE A 153 31.89 0.45 3.08
C ILE A 153 31.50 -0.97 2.68
N PHE A 154 32.46 -1.70 2.10
CA PHE A 154 32.28 -3.12 1.74
C PHE A 154 32.14 -3.98 3.00
N GLY A 155 31.17 -4.90 3.02
CA GLY A 155 30.84 -5.73 4.18
C GLY A 155 29.93 -5.05 5.21
N GLU A 156 29.69 -3.74 5.09
CA GLU A 156 28.79 -2.99 5.96
C GLU A 156 27.59 -2.42 5.21
N ASP A 157 27.84 -1.61 4.17
CA ASP A 157 26.81 -0.95 3.35
C ASP A 157 26.43 -1.79 2.12
N PHE A 158 27.39 -2.51 1.55
CA PHE A 158 27.18 -3.43 0.43
C PHE A 158 28.12 -4.64 0.53
N ASP A 159 27.69 -5.79 0.01
CA ASP A 159 28.48 -7.03 -0.03
C ASP A 159 28.23 -7.78 -1.36
N LEU A 160 29.10 -8.74 -1.68
CA LEU A 160 28.91 -9.71 -2.76
C LEU A 160 28.41 -11.03 -2.15
N ILE A 161 27.14 -11.33 -2.36
CA ILE A 161 26.50 -12.57 -1.91
C ILE A 161 26.17 -13.37 -3.17
N GLU A 162 26.70 -14.58 -3.27
CA GLU A 162 26.55 -15.44 -4.46
C GLU A 162 27.00 -14.76 -5.77
N LYS A 163 28.01 -13.88 -5.69
CA LYS A 163 28.53 -13.04 -6.78
C LYS A 163 27.61 -11.89 -7.21
N ASP A 164 26.47 -11.70 -6.56
CA ASP A 164 25.58 -10.58 -6.77
C ASP A 164 25.74 -9.50 -5.69
N VAL A 165 25.64 -8.23 -6.12
CA VAL A 165 25.71 -7.09 -5.20
C VAL A 165 24.44 -7.05 -4.35
N HIS A 166 24.63 -6.98 -3.05
CA HIS A 166 23.57 -6.77 -2.07
C HIS A 166 23.84 -5.50 -1.27
N PHE A 167 22.79 -4.85 -0.80
CA PHE A 167 22.85 -3.67 0.05
C PHE A 167 22.25 -3.97 1.41
N SER A 168 22.91 -3.48 2.45
CA SER A 168 22.37 -3.49 3.81
C SER A 168 21.42 -2.31 4.02
N LEU A 169 20.78 -2.24 5.19
CA LEU A 169 19.98 -1.07 5.59
C LEU A 169 20.78 0.24 5.55
N SER A 170 22.04 0.26 6.01
CA SER A 170 22.90 1.45 5.92
C SER A 170 23.30 1.77 4.47
N GLY A 171 23.42 0.75 3.62
CA GLY A 171 23.55 0.94 2.18
C GLY A 171 22.32 1.58 1.54
N LEU A 172 21.11 1.15 1.94
CA LEU A 172 19.85 1.78 1.49
C LEU A 172 19.75 3.22 1.96
N GLU A 173 20.17 3.53 3.18
CA GLU A 173 20.20 4.88 3.71
C GLU A 173 21.08 5.81 2.86
N LYS A 174 22.31 5.39 2.55
CA LYS A 174 23.22 6.16 1.69
C LYS A 174 22.63 6.37 0.28
N LEU A 175 22.01 5.33 -0.30
CA LEU A 175 21.31 5.44 -1.59
C LEU A 175 20.11 6.38 -1.52
N SER A 176 19.35 6.33 -0.43
CA SER A 176 18.18 7.18 -0.18
C SER A 176 18.57 8.65 -0.19
N ILE A 177 19.61 9.01 0.56
CA ILE A 177 20.15 10.38 0.62
C ILE A 177 20.64 10.84 -0.77
N GLU A 178 21.45 10.03 -1.44
CA GLU A 178 22.00 10.41 -2.74
C GLU A 178 20.89 10.61 -3.80
N LEU A 179 19.92 9.70 -3.84
CA LEU A 179 18.81 9.79 -4.80
C LEU A 179 17.85 10.93 -4.45
N SER A 180 17.63 11.23 -3.17
CA SER A 180 16.79 12.35 -2.74
C SER A 180 17.43 13.71 -3.04
N LEU A 181 18.75 13.79 -3.22
CA LEU A 181 19.45 15.01 -3.60
C LEU A 181 19.60 15.18 -5.11
N THR A 182 19.82 14.09 -5.85
CA THR A 182 20.25 14.17 -7.26
C THR A 182 19.14 13.96 -8.30
N LEU A 183 18.00 13.34 -7.93
CA LEU A 183 16.91 13.10 -8.87
C LEU A 183 16.23 14.40 -9.32
N ARG A 184 15.76 14.45 -10.57
CA ARG A 184 15.14 15.67 -11.14
C ARG A 184 13.73 15.96 -10.62
N SER A 185 12.93 14.91 -10.42
CA SER A 185 11.53 15.05 -9.98
C SER A 185 11.45 15.20 -8.47
N GLN A 186 10.74 16.22 -8.00
CA GLN A 186 10.50 16.44 -6.57
C GLN A 186 9.79 15.24 -5.92
N GLU A 187 8.72 14.73 -6.55
CA GLU A 187 8.00 13.53 -6.07
C GLU A 187 8.96 12.35 -5.92
N ARG A 188 9.86 12.16 -6.88
CA ARG A 188 10.87 11.09 -6.83
C ARG A 188 11.90 11.28 -5.73
N ARG A 189 12.32 12.52 -5.50
CA ARG A 189 13.26 12.87 -4.42
C ARG A 189 12.64 12.59 -3.06
N GLU A 190 11.41 13.06 -2.84
CA GLU A 190 10.65 12.83 -1.61
C GLU A 190 10.39 11.34 -1.38
N TYR A 191 9.97 10.61 -2.42
CA TYR A 191 9.82 9.15 -2.34
C TYR A 191 11.12 8.47 -1.91
N CYS A 192 12.25 8.81 -2.54
CA CYS A 192 13.53 8.18 -2.21
C CYS A 192 13.95 8.52 -0.78
N GLU A 193 13.77 9.77 -0.35
CA GLU A 193 14.05 10.21 1.03
C GLU A 193 13.29 9.37 2.06
N ARG A 194 12.02 9.06 1.79
CA ARG A 194 11.21 8.22 2.69
C ARG A 194 11.66 6.77 2.76
N VAL A 195 12.45 6.27 1.81
CA VAL A 195 12.94 4.87 1.84
C VAL A 195 13.80 4.60 3.07
N ARG A 196 14.70 5.51 3.48
CA ARG A 196 15.53 5.26 4.69
C ARG A 196 14.71 5.19 5.98
N GLU A 197 13.56 5.85 6.02
CA GLU A 197 12.70 5.94 7.21
C GLU A 197 11.77 4.71 7.29
N VAL A 198 11.29 4.26 6.13
CA VAL A 198 10.30 3.18 6.03
C VAL A 198 10.95 1.80 5.90
N ALA A 199 12.08 1.68 5.21
CA ALA A 199 12.68 0.37 4.91
C ALA A 199 13.17 -0.40 6.15
N PRO A 200 13.88 0.22 7.13
CA PRO A 200 14.40 -0.52 8.28
C PRO A 200 13.34 -1.31 9.06
N PRO A 201 12.27 -0.70 9.60
CA PRO A 201 11.31 -1.45 10.39
C PRO A 201 10.56 -2.51 9.57
N VAL A 202 10.31 -2.24 8.27
CA VAL A 202 9.61 -3.20 7.40
C VAL A 202 10.48 -4.41 7.09
N LEU A 203 11.77 -4.20 6.77
CA LEU A 203 12.69 -5.29 6.43
C LEU A 203 13.10 -6.11 7.66
N GLU A 204 13.28 -5.48 8.81
CA GLU A 204 13.47 -6.17 10.09
C GLU A 204 12.26 -7.05 10.41
N TYR A 205 11.06 -6.50 10.24
CA TYR A 205 9.83 -7.28 10.41
C TYR A 205 9.77 -8.48 9.46
N LEU A 206 10.02 -8.27 8.16
CA LEU A 206 9.98 -9.36 7.16
C LEU A 206 11.01 -10.46 7.43
N ALA A 207 12.16 -10.11 8.01
CA ALA A 207 13.18 -11.08 8.40
C ALA A 207 12.78 -11.91 9.62
N LEU A 208 11.94 -11.38 10.51
CA LEU A 208 11.43 -12.07 11.70
C LEU A 208 10.10 -12.79 11.45
N ALA A 209 9.33 -12.36 10.46
CA ALA A 209 8.01 -12.88 10.18
C ALA A 209 8.06 -14.38 9.87
N PRO A 210 7.33 -15.24 10.61
CA PRO A 210 7.33 -16.68 10.36
C PRO A 210 6.83 -16.94 8.96
N SER A 211 7.74 -17.38 8.10
CA SER A 211 7.41 -17.73 6.71
C SER A 211 6.95 -19.18 6.66
N PRO A 212 5.72 -19.46 6.19
CA PRO A 212 5.26 -20.82 6.04
C PRO A 212 6.14 -21.60 5.06
N SER A 213 6.32 -22.89 5.34
CA SER A 213 6.92 -23.83 4.42
C SER A 213 5.98 -24.08 3.23
N ASP A 214 6.52 -24.57 2.11
CA ASP A 214 5.71 -24.88 0.93
C ASP A 214 4.61 -25.91 1.24
N SER A 215 4.88 -26.87 2.14
CA SER A 215 3.87 -27.85 2.56
C SER A 215 2.73 -27.23 3.37
N GLN A 216 3.00 -26.19 4.17
CA GLN A 216 1.98 -25.41 4.86
C GLN A 216 1.14 -24.61 3.86
N ILE A 217 1.78 -23.97 2.87
CA ILE A 217 1.09 -23.23 1.80
C ILE A 217 0.18 -24.16 1.00
N GLU A 218 0.68 -25.31 0.55
CA GLU A 218 -0.11 -26.30 -0.19
C GLU A 218 -1.29 -26.84 0.63
N SER A 219 -1.10 -27.02 1.94
CA SER A 219 -2.16 -27.46 2.84
C SER A 219 -3.24 -26.41 3.02
N ALA A 220 -2.87 -25.13 3.15
CA ALA A 220 -3.81 -24.01 3.19
C ALA A 220 -4.60 -23.89 1.87
N VAL A 221 -3.94 -24.00 0.71
CA VAL A 221 -4.60 -23.99 -0.60
C VAL A 221 -5.61 -25.14 -0.73
N ARG A 222 -5.23 -26.36 -0.32
CA ARG A 222 -6.15 -27.52 -0.32
C ARG A 222 -7.33 -27.30 0.62
N PHE A 223 -7.07 -26.79 1.82
CA PHE A 223 -8.10 -26.49 2.81
C PHE A 223 -9.14 -25.51 2.25
N VAL A 224 -8.69 -24.37 1.71
CA VAL A 224 -9.58 -23.32 1.19
C VAL A 224 -10.37 -23.79 -0.04
N LYS A 225 -9.76 -24.59 -0.92
CA LYS A 225 -10.48 -25.22 -2.06
C LYS A 225 -11.56 -26.19 -1.62
N ASN A 226 -11.32 -26.94 -0.54
CA ASN A 226 -12.29 -27.92 -0.01
C ASN A 226 -13.42 -27.25 0.78
N GLN A 227 -13.12 -26.23 1.59
CA GLN A 227 -14.10 -25.49 2.38
C GLN A 227 -15.16 -24.82 1.50
N ASN A 228 -14.78 -24.38 0.31
CA ASN A 228 -15.66 -23.70 -0.64
C ASN A 228 -16.35 -24.66 -1.62
N ASN A 229 -16.67 -25.89 -1.20
CA ASN A 229 -17.36 -26.91 -2.02
C ASN A 229 -16.72 -27.14 -3.41
N LYS A 230 -15.40 -26.89 -3.54
CA LYS A 230 -14.66 -26.96 -4.82
C LYS A 230 -15.29 -26.10 -5.93
N CYS A 231 -15.91 -24.97 -5.58
CA CYS A 231 -16.46 -24.01 -6.53
C CYS A 231 -15.56 -22.79 -6.70
N CYS A 232 -15.65 -22.15 -7.88
CA CYS A 232 -15.08 -20.84 -8.10
C CYS A 232 -15.84 -19.78 -7.30
N GLN A 233 -15.13 -19.02 -6.49
CA GLN A 233 -15.73 -17.99 -5.64
C GLN A 233 -16.22 -16.77 -6.41
N ILE A 234 -15.79 -16.55 -7.66
CA ILE A 234 -16.25 -15.43 -8.49
C ILE A 234 -17.50 -15.82 -9.29
N THR A 235 -17.45 -16.96 -9.99
CA THR A 235 -18.54 -17.36 -10.91
C THR A 235 -19.55 -18.31 -10.28
N GLY A 236 -19.19 -18.98 -9.19
CA GLY A 236 -19.97 -20.08 -8.60
C GLY A 236 -19.83 -21.41 -9.34
N ALA A 237 -19.07 -21.45 -10.45
CA ALA A 237 -18.94 -22.64 -11.27
C ALA A 237 -18.22 -23.77 -10.52
N THR A 238 -18.71 -24.99 -10.70
CA THR A 238 -18.12 -26.22 -10.15
C THR A 238 -17.81 -27.18 -11.29
N ARG A 239 -16.74 -27.96 -11.13
CA ARG A 239 -16.45 -29.02 -12.11
C ARG A 239 -17.53 -30.08 -12.03
N ASN A 240 -18.22 -30.30 -13.14
CA ASN A 240 -19.26 -31.32 -13.25
C ASN A 240 -19.19 -31.99 -14.62
N LYS A 241 -19.83 -33.16 -14.77
CA LYS A 241 -19.72 -33.99 -15.98
C LYS A 241 -20.33 -33.34 -17.23
N TYR A 242 -21.33 -32.46 -17.07
CA TYR A 242 -22.20 -32.03 -18.15
C TYR A 242 -21.94 -30.60 -18.61
N ASP A 243 -21.87 -29.66 -17.66
CA ASP A 243 -21.76 -28.22 -17.96
C ASP A 243 -20.31 -27.73 -17.93
N ASN A 244 -19.47 -28.33 -17.07
CA ASN A 244 -18.11 -27.82 -16.80
C ASN A 244 -17.07 -28.95 -16.63
N PRO A 245 -16.89 -29.85 -17.62
CA PRO A 245 -16.04 -31.05 -17.47
C PRO A 245 -14.55 -30.74 -17.32
N THR A 246 -14.10 -29.63 -17.90
CA THR A 246 -12.70 -29.18 -17.97
C THR A 246 -12.34 -28.11 -16.93
N LEU A 247 -13.31 -27.67 -16.11
CA LEU A 247 -13.08 -26.60 -15.14
C LEU A 247 -11.98 -27.00 -14.14
N GLN A 248 -10.90 -26.21 -14.14
CA GLN A 248 -9.80 -26.33 -13.20
C GLN A 248 -9.89 -25.20 -12.16
N LEU A 249 -9.92 -25.60 -10.89
CA LEU A 249 -9.90 -24.67 -9.76
C LEU A 249 -8.48 -24.50 -9.23
N VAL A 250 -8.05 -23.26 -9.06
CA VAL A 250 -6.78 -22.88 -8.42
C VAL A 250 -7.04 -22.10 -7.14
N GLY A 251 -6.12 -22.18 -6.19
CA GLY A 251 -6.09 -21.26 -5.05
C GLY A 251 -5.22 -20.09 -5.43
N HIS A 252 -5.84 -18.97 -5.81
CA HIS A 252 -5.12 -17.74 -6.15
C HIS A 252 -4.78 -16.99 -4.86
N HIS A 253 -3.54 -16.54 -4.74
CA HIS A 253 -3.08 -15.71 -3.63
C HIS A 253 -3.38 -14.24 -3.92
N LEU A 254 -4.19 -13.61 -3.07
CA LEU A 254 -4.62 -12.21 -3.24
C LEU A 254 -3.43 -11.24 -3.05
N TYR A 255 -2.57 -11.51 -2.08
CA TYR A 255 -1.20 -11.02 -2.03
C TYR A 255 -0.25 -12.11 -2.47
N ASP A 256 0.60 -11.80 -3.44
CA ASP A 256 1.57 -12.73 -4.01
C ASP A 256 2.38 -13.48 -2.93
N LYS A 257 2.47 -14.80 -3.08
CA LYS A 257 3.08 -15.70 -2.09
C LYS A 257 4.60 -15.58 -2.00
N GLU A 258 5.27 -15.06 -3.02
CA GLU A 258 6.73 -14.89 -3.01
C GLU A 258 7.10 -13.62 -2.24
N ASN A 259 6.38 -12.54 -2.49
CA ASN A 259 6.63 -11.22 -1.90
C ASN A 259 5.96 -11.02 -0.53
N TYR A 260 4.82 -11.68 -0.29
CA TYR A 260 4.09 -11.66 0.96
C TYR A 260 4.06 -13.05 1.58
N ARG A 261 5.23 -13.70 1.67
CA ARG A 261 5.33 -15.10 2.08
C ARG A 261 4.71 -15.38 3.44
N PHE A 262 4.82 -14.45 4.39
CA PHE A 262 4.16 -14.54 5.71
C PHE A 262 2.62 -14.64 5.64
N LEU A 263 1.99 -14.22 4.54
CA LEU A 263 0.56 -14.40 4.27
C LEU A 263 0.25 -15.63 3.39
N ALA A 264 1.26 -16.36 2.90
CA ALA A 264 1.06 -17.37 1.86
C ALA A 264 0.26 -18.60 2.33
N ALA A 265 0.29 -18.91 3.63
CA ALA A 265 -0.53 -19.97 4.22
C ALA A 265 -1.82 -19.44 4.86
N GLU A 266 -2.10 -18.13 4.74
CA GLU A 266 -3.29 -17.55 5.35
C GLU A 266 -4.54 -17.83 4.52
N PRO A 267 -5.58 -18.50 5.08
CA PRO A 267 -6.78 -18.83 4.34
C PRO A 267 -7.48 -17.60 3.74
N GLU A 268 -7.40 -16.46 4.42
CA GLU A 268 -7.98 -15.21 3.92
C GLU A 268 -7.26 -14.64 2.70
N ASN A 269 -5.97 -14.93 2.57
CA ASN A 269 -5.14 -14.54 1.43
C ASN A 269 -5.34 -15.46 0.22
N ILE A 270 -6.07 -16.57 0.35
CA ILE A 270 -6.28 -17.54 -0.72
C ILE A 270 -7.74 -17.48 -1.17
N ILE A 271 -7.97 -17.41 -2.48
CA ILE A 271 -9.31 -17.49 -3.08
C ILE A 271 -9.37 -18.60 -4.13
N PRO A 272 -10.30 -19.57 -4.00
CA PRO A 272 -10.53 -20.57 -5.04
C PRO A 272 -11.20 -19.94 -6.26
N ILE A 273 -10.51 -19.92 -7.39
CA ILE A 273 -11.05 -19.39 -8.66
C ILE A 273 -10.78 -20.33 -9.83
N CYS A 274 -11.54 -20.18 -10.92
CA CYS A 274 -11.23 -20.88 -12.16
C CYS A 274 -9.84 -20.44 -12.67
N GLN A 275 -9.08 -21.39 -13.23
CA GLN A 275 -7.79 -21.12 -13.88
C GLN A 275 -7.90 -19.96 -14.87
N GLU A 276 -8.95 -19.93 -15.69
CA GLU A 276 -9.22 -18.87 -16.68
C GLU A 276 -9.31 -17.47 -16.06
N ILE A 277 -9.86 -17.35 -14.85
CA ILE A 277 -9.95 -16.07 -14.13
C ILE A 277 -8.56 -15.68 -13.62
N SER A 278 -7.81 -16.64 -13.06
CA SER A 278 -6.44 -16.41 -12.58
C SER A 278 -5.53 -15.96 -13.73
N ASP A 279 -5.56 -16.67 -14.86
CA ASP A 279 -4.74 -16.36 -16.03
C ASP A 279 -5.16 -15.02 -16.64
N GLY A 280 -6.47 -14.78 -16.76
CA GLY A 280 -7.00 -13.52 -17.23
C GLY A 280 -6.62 -12.33 -16.33
N PHE A 281 -6.55 -12.54 -15.02
CA PHE A 281 -6.08 -11.53 -14.07
C PHE A 281 -4.59 -11.26 -14.25
N HIS A 282 -3.74 -12.28 -14.28
CA HIS A 282 -2.29 -12.08 -14.46
C HIS A 282 -1.96 -11.41 -15.79
N LEU A 283 -2.66 -11.76 -16.88
CA LEU A 283 -2.50 -11.07 -18.17
C LEU A 283 -2.89 -9.59 -18.07
N TRP A 284 -4.00 -9.27 -17.40
CA TRP A 284 -4.42 -7.89 -17.16
C TRP A 284 -3.44 -7.12 -16.25
N ASN A 285 -2.88 -7.78 -15.24
CA ASN A 285 -1.93 -7.19 -14.28
C ASN A 285 -0.49 -7.05 -14.83
N GLY A 286 -0.28 -7.24 -16.14
CA GLY A 286 1.02 -7.08 -16.79
C GLY A 286 1.91 -8.32 -16.78
N GLY A 287 1.33 -9.51 -16.59
CA GLY A 287 1.97 -10.82 -16.72
C GLY A 287 2.08 -11.60 -15.40
N PHE A 288 2.45 -12.88 -15.51
CA PHE A 288 2.58 -13.81 -14.37
C PHE A 288 3.75 -13.50 -13.42
N ASN A 289 4.71 -12.67 -13.87
CA ASN A 289 5.86 -12.26 -13.06
C ASN A 289 5.60 -10.97 -12.27
N LYS A 290 4.41 -10.39 -12.39
CA LYS A 290 4.02 -9.21 -11.62
C LYS A 290 3.42 -9.66 -10.29
N SER A 291 4.02 -9.17 -9.20
CA SER A 291 3.43 -9.26 -7.87
C SER A 291 2.01 -8.70 -7.91
N CYS A 292 1.08 -9.43 -7.29
CA CYS A 292 -0.32 -9.03 -7.18
C CYS A 292 -0.64 -8.67 -5.73
N THR A 293 -1.51 -7.67 -5.59
CA THR A 293 -2.15 -7.30 -4.33
C THR A 293 -3.66 -7.50 -4.43
N ILE A 294 -4.32 -7.54 -3.28
CA ILE A 294 -5.78 -7.69 -3.25
C ILE A 294 -6.51 -6.55 -3.94
N ASP A 295 -5.95 -5.33 -3.93
CA ASP A 295 -6.54 -4.20 -4.64
C ASP A 295 -6.47 -4.38 -6.16
N ASP A 296 -5.36 -4.91 -6.66
CA ASP A 296 -5.23 -5.22 -8.09
C ASP A 296 -6.29 -6.26 -8.50
N PHE A 297 -6.50 -7.28 -7.66
CA PHE A 297 -7.51 -8.32 -7.91
C PHE A 297 -8.94 -7.76 -7.82
N ILE A 298 -9.25 -6.90 -6.85
CA ILE A 298 -10.54 -6.20 -6.74
C ILE A 298 -10.80 -5.39 -8.01
N ASN A 299 -9.84 -4.56 -8.43
CA ASN A 299 -9.96 -3.72 -9.63
C ASN A 299 -10.26 -4.55 -10.87
N TYR A 300 -9.60 -5.71 -11.03
CA TYR A 300 -9.87 -6.63 -12.13
C TYR A 300 -11.29 -7.20 -12.10
N ILE A 301 -11.78 -7.62 -10.93
CA ILE A 301 -13.11 -8.19 -10.79
C ILE A 301 -14.19 -7.13 -11.00
N GLU A 302 -14.01 -5.91 -10.48
CA GLU A 302 -14.92 -4.78 -10.73
C GLU A 302 -14.98 -4.44 -12.23
N TRP A 303 -13.84 -4.47 -12.92
CA TRP A 303 -13.78 -4.19 -14.35
C TRP A 303 -14.44 -5.28 -15.20
N LYS A 304 -14.13 -6.56 -14.93
CA LYS A 304 -14.53 -7.69 -15.79
C LYS A 304 -15.86 -8.32 -15.41
N TYR A 305 -16.24 -8.26 -14.14
CA TYR A 305 -17.47 -8.85 -13.59
C TYR A 305 -18.22 -7.84 -12.71
N PRO A 306 -18.53 -6.63 -13.22
CA PRO A 306 -19.15 -5.56 -12.43
C PRO A 306 -20.50 -5.97 -11.82
N GLU A 307 -21.19 -6.95 -12.42
CA GLU A 307 -22.46 -7.45 -11.93
C GLU A 307 -22.33 -8.33 -10.66
N LYS A 308 -21.14 -8.82 -10.31
CA LYS A 308 -20.88 -9.72 -9.17
C LYS A 308 -20.67 -8.96 -7.86
N HIS A 309 -21.62 -8.09 -7.52
CA HIS A 309 -21.57 -7.18 -6.36
C HIS A 309 -21.30 -7.90 -5.03
N ASP A 310 -21.93 -9.07 -4.82
CA ASP A 310 -21.73 -9.87 -3.60
C ASP A 310 -20.29 -10.37 -3.47
N LYS A 311 -19.64 -10.73 -4.60
CA LYS A 311 -18.25 -11.19 -4.63
C LYS A 311 -17.28 -10.04 -4.46
N ILE A 312 -17.56 -8.90 -5.07
CA ILE A 312 -16.80 -7.66 -4.88
C ILE A 312 -16.82 -7.25 -3.40
N LEU A 313 -18.00 -7.24 -2.77
CA LEU A 313 -18.13 -6.99 -1.32
C LEU A 313 -17.36 -8.01 -0.46
N MET A 314 -17.36 -9.29 -0.83
CA MET A 314 -16.55 -10.31 -0.16
C MET A 314 -15.05 -10.00 -0.26
N LEU A 315 -14.56 -9.58 -1.43
CA LEU A 315 -13.15 -9.19 -1.60
C LEU A 315 -12.79 -7.97 -0.76
N TYR A 316 -13.66 -6.96 -0.68
CA TYR A 316 -13.45 -5.81 0.22
C TYR A 316 -13.39 -6.21 1.70
N ARG A 317 -14.17 -7.20 2.14
CA ARG A 317 -14.09 -7.76 3.50
C ARG A 317 -12.76 -8.47 3.73
N LYS A 318 -12.33 -9.31 2.79
CA LYS A 318 -11.00 -9.96 2.82
C LYS A 318 -9.88 -8.93 2.88
N ARG A 319 -9.97 -7.85 2.09
CA ARG A 319 -9.02 -6.73 2.13
C ARG A 319 -8.93 -6.12 3.52
N LYS A 320 -10.05 -5.84 4.18
CA LYS A 320 -10.03 -5.33 5.56
C LYS A 320 -9.27 -6.26 6.49
N ILE A 321 -9.54 -7.57 6.44
CA ILE A 321 -8.87 -8.55 7.30
C ILE A 321 -7.36 -8.61 7.00
N LEU A 322 -6.99 -8.67 5.72
CA LEU A 322 -5.59 -8.75 5.32
C LEU A 322 -4.84 -7.46 5.59
N TYR A 323 -5.47 -6.29 5.46
CA TYR A 323 -4.91 -5.02 5.89
C TYR A 323 -4.71 -4.97 7.39
N GLU A 324 -5.66 -5.44 8.20
CA GLU A 324 -5.45 -5.52 9.65
C GLU A 324 -4.34 -6.52 10.00
N LYS A 325 -4.21 -7.64 9.27
CA LYS A 325 -3.03 -8.51 9.42
C LYS A 325 -1.76 -7.76 9.07
N LEU A 326 -1.70 -7.10 7.92
CA LEU A 326 -0.54 -6.27 7.55
C LEU A 326 -0.24 -5.21 8.63
N LYS A 327 -1.25 -4.57 9.22
CA LYS A 327 -1.12 -3.58 10.30
C LYS A 327 -0.72 -4.15 11.64
N MET A 328 -1.24 -5.30 12.06
CA MET A 328 -0.84 -6.00 13.29
C MET A 328 0.61 -6.48 13.21
N HIS A 329 1.11 -6.59 12.00
CA HIS A 329 2.49 -6.94 11.68
C HIS A 329 3.33 -5.68 11.32
N GLN A 330 2.77 -4.47 11.42
CA GLN A 330 3.45 -3.17 11.31
C GLN A 330 3.90 -2.53 12.65
N PRO A 331 3.42 -2.85 13.87
CA PRO A 331 3.67 -2.03 15.05
C PRO A 331 4.80 -2.64 15.88
N THR A 332 6.03 -2.60 15.38
CA THR A 332 7.21 -2.75 16.24
C THR A 332 8.25 -1.71 15.84
N LEU A 333 7.99 -0.46 16.21
CA LEU A 333 9.03 0.41 16.76
C LEU A 333 8.53 0.89 18.13
N PRO A 334 9.39 0.93 19.17
CA PRO A 334 8.99 1.39 20.50
C PRO A 334 8.58 2.85 20.43
N TYR A 335 7.59 3.24 21.24
CA TYR A 335 7.53 4.60 21.74
C TYR A 335 8.89 4.90 22.37
N GLY A 336 9.65 5.79 21.76
CA GLY A 336 10.84 6.35 22.40
C GLY A 336 10.41 7.02 23.69
N GLU A 337 11.04 6.60 24.79
CA GLU A 337 11.11 7.39 26.02
C GLU A 337 11.88 8.70 25.79
#